data_AF-A0A8T5Y3X6-F1
#
_entry.id   AF-A0A8T5Y3X6-F1
#
_cell.length_a   1.000
_cell.length_b   1.000
_cell.length_c   1.000
_cell.angle_alpha   90.00
_cell.angle_beta   90.00
_cell.angle_gamma   90.00
#
_symmetry.space_group_name_H-M   'P 1'
#
loop_
_entity.id
_entity.type
_entity.pdbx_description
1 polymer ?
#
loop_
_entity_poly.entity_id
_entity_poly.type
_entity_poly.pdbx_seq_one_letter_code
_entity_poly.pdbx_strand_id
1 'polypeptide(L)'
;MIRALFDNPVSRTFIALTFALVSVLLAFGLYVTSPASFGVPNAGLNTSTIYYFADDWSVSFDYLDLEVPRGSLVVPGYNEGRVNAVLIISGDDAPGRFNLSLPQEHRGELPDTITSGTDQILLLIENNDYVNVIRDSGDTILLRADETDVPTRYLENQLEQARDLLSRYEMFGFTNYLPPTQEMVLLQIWTQRMGVVTYYEDQTVHVSGMNFDVEFQHPELEQPFYPPQGFPERVALYGILLWLGAMSIIAFVTGGLDMKALPVKGEYNPFHTIAGLLGAFIAAWGLHLYDVHFHPSQFWLAIVWTLPLALVGFWMYQARLPLSYPGISKRGLVHAVILAAVVTAFVTLGTTTRIPVGIDWHAGLFFSSLVAIVFREAFLRGFCQRVLSHWLTPWAGLLITSVIWALITASVDIGVMNHQVVLLLLSRGGQSLLVGYSYHRTGNIFAPGILATLLELAPQMLVF
;
A
#
# COMPACT_ATOMS: atom_id res chain seq x y z
N MET A 1 -4.75 -39.45 19.13
CA MET A 1 -5.78 -38.50 19.62
C MET A 1 -5.79 -37.20 18.82
N ILE A 2 -4.66 -36.49 18.68
CA ILE A 2 -4.56 -35.25 17.87
C ILE A 2 -4.97 -35.45 16.41
N ARG A 3 -4.49 -36.53 15.76
CA ARG A 3 -4.84 -36.85 14.36
C ARG A 3 -6.35 -37.02 14.13
N ALA A 4 -7.04 -37.69 15.05
CA ALA A 4 -8.50 -37.87 14.98
C ALA A 4 -9.27 -36.54 15.12
N LEU A 5 -8.74 -35.60 15.91
CA LEU A 5 -9.28 -34.25 16.06
C LEU A 5 -9.10 -33.44 14.76
N PHE A 6 -7.97 -33.62 14.09
CA PHE A 6 -7.74 -33.07 12.75
C PHE A 6 -8.32 -33.90 11.61
N ASP A 7 -9.00 -35.02 11.85
CA ASP A 7 -9.70 -35.77 10.81
C ASP A 7 -11.21 -35.47 10.79
N ASN A 8 -11.74 -34.94 11.91
CA ASN A 8 -13.13 -34.54 12.03
C ASN A 8 -13.34 -33.12 11.44
N PRO A 9 -14.24 -32.96 10.44
CA PRO A 9 -14.50 -31.66 9.82
C PRO A 9 -15.07 -30.61 10.79
N VAL A 10 -15.84 -31.01 11.80
CA VAL A 10 -16.39 -30.11 12.83
C VAL A 10 -15.27 -29.61 13.75
N SER A 11 -14.37 -30.49 14.18
CA SER A 11 -13.23 -30.10 14.98
C SER A 11 -12.28 -29.16 14.21
N ARG A 12 -12.03 -29.42 12.91
CA ARG A 12 -11.23 -28.54 12.04
C ARG A 12 -11.81 -27.13 11.94
N THR A 13 -13.12 -27.03 11.71
CA THR A 13 -13.81 -25.74 11.57
C THR A 13 -13.81 -24.96 12.88
N PHE A 14 -14.01 -25.64 14.02
CA PHE A 14 -13.92 -25.02 15.34
C PHE A 14 -12.51 -24.51 15.66
N ILE A 15 -11.48 -25.29 15.33
CA ILE A 15 -10.08 -24.87 15.47
C ILE A 15 -9.79 -23.66 14.58
N ALA A 16 -10.21 -23.69 13.31
CA ALA A 16 -10.04 -22.56 12.40
C ALA A 16 -10.72 -21.29 12.96
N LEU A 17 -11.95 -21.38 13.45
CA LEU A 17 -12.64 -20.25 14.06
C LEU A 17 -11.92 -19.71 15.30
N THR A 18 -11.38 -20.60 16.14
CA THR A 18 -10.60 -20.21 17.33
C THR A 18 -9.34 -19.45 16.93
N PHE A 19 -8.60 -19.94 15.91
CA PHE A 19 -7.44 -19.22 15.37
C PHE A 19 -7.83 -17.87 14.78
N ALA A 20 -8.93 -17.80 14.02
CA ALA A 20 -9.43 -16.54 13.50
C ALA A 20 -9.68 -15.53 14.63
N LEU A 21 -10.40 -15.94 15.68
CA LEU A 21 -10.72 -15.08 16.82
C LEU A 21 -9.45 -14.60 17.54
N VAL A 22 -8.53 -15.50 17.85
CA VAL A 22 -7.27 -15.15 18.53
C VAL A 22 -6.43 -14.20 17.67
N SER A 23 -6.29 -14.48 16.38
CA SER A 23 -5.56 -13.60 15.46
C SER A 23 -6.16 -12.20 15.39
N VAL A 24 -7.49 -12.09 15.35
CA VAL A 24 -8.19 -10.79 15.34
C VAL A 24 -8.02 -10.04 16.66
N LEU A 25 -8.14 -10.73 17.80
CA LEU A 25 -7.93 -10.10 19.11
C LEU A 25 -6.50 -9.60 19.30
N LEU A 26 -5.51 -10.36 18.81
CA LEU A 26 -4.11 -9.93 18.84
C LEU A 26 -3.84 -8.75 17.90
N ALA A 27 -4.41 -8.78 16.68
CA ALA A 27 -4.31 -7.68 15.74
C ALA A 27 -4.92 -6.40 16.32
N PHE A 28 -6.12 -6.51 16.89
CA PHE A 28 -6.79 -5.40 17.59
C PHE A 28 -5.96 -4.89 18.78
N GLY A 29 -5.39 -5.80 19.58
CA GLY A 29 -4.49 -5.45 20.68
C GLY A 29 -3.30 -4.62 20.21
N LEU A 30 -2.61 -5.06 19.14
CA LEU A 30 -1.50 -4.30 18.54
C LEU A 30 -1.94 -2.91 18.07
N TYR A 31 -3.07 -2.83 17.37
CA TYR A 31 -3.61 -1.56 16.89
C TYR A 31 -3.88 -0.58 18.02
N VAL A 32 -4.58 -1.01 19.08
CA VAL A 32 -4.92 -0.15 20.22
C VAL A 32 -3.69 0.29 21.01
N THR A 33 -2.66 -0.55 21.11
CA THR A 33 -1.43 -0.20 21.85
C THR A 33 -0.51 0.77 21.10
N SER A 34 -0.65 0.89 19.78
CA SER A 34 0.25 1.72 18.95
C SER A 34 -0.44 2.22 17.68
N PRO A 35 -1.52 3.02 17.80
CA PRO A 35 -2.32 3.43 16.63
C PRO A 35 -1.51 4.26 15.63
N ALA A 36 -0.55 5.05 16.11
CA ALA A 36 0.33 5.86 15.26
C ALA A 36 1.17 5.05 14.27
N SER A 37 1.38 3.74 14.52
CA SER A 37 2.16 2.87 13.63
C SER A 37 1.40 2.36 12.40
N PHE A 38 0.07 2.53 12.33
CA PHE A 38 -0.77 1.92 11.29
C PHE A 38 -1.29 2.92 10.24
N GLY A 39 -1.00 4.21 10.42
CA GLY A 39 -1.28 5.24 9.43
C GLY A 39 -2.76 5.34 9.03
N VAL A 40 -2.96 5.98 7.89
CA VAL A 40 -4.26 6.28 7.31
C VAL A 40 -4.27 5.89 5.83
N PRO A 41 -5.27 5.11 5.36
CA PRO A 41 -5.41 4.80 3.95
C PRO A 41 -5.81 6.07 3.18
N ASN A 42 -5.17 6.30 2.03
CA ASN A 42 -5.53 7.39 1.13
C ASN A 42 -5.72 8.73 1.86
N ALA A 43 -4.66 9.23 2.53
CA ALA A 43 -4.65 10.49 3.30
C ALA A 43 -4.88 11.73 2.42
N GLY A 44 -6.09 11.87 1.85
CA GLY A 44 -6.47 12.98 0.99
C GLY A 44 -6.49 14.25 1.83
N LEU A 45 -5.93 15.33 1.29
CA LEU A 45 -5.96 16.62 1.94
C LEU A 45 -6.96 17.49 1.19
N ASN A 46 -8.08 17.75 1.85
CA ASN A 46 -9.09 18.66 1.33
C ASN A 46 -8.82 20.06 1.85
N THR A 47 -9.10 21.07 1.03
CA THR A 47 -9.08 22.47 1.45
C THR A 47 -10.51 22.96 1.62
N SER A 48 -10.80 23.65 2.72
CA SER A 48 -12.15 24.16 2.99
C SER A 48 -12.16 25.63 3.37
N THR A 49 -11.10 26.11 4.01
CA THR A 49 -10.93 27.50 4.43
C THR A 49 -9.51 27.94 4.14
N ILE A 50 -9.35 29.15 3.61
CA ILE A 50 -8.06 29.79 3.34
C ILE A 50 -7.96 31.02 4.24
N TYR A 51 -6.76 31.33 4.69
CA TYR A 51 -6.47 32.47 5.55
C TYR A 51 -5.35 33.33 4.97
N TYR A 52 -5.20 34.53 5.51
CA TYR A 52 -4.05 35.41 5.32
C TYR A 52 -3.39 35.66 6.68
N PHE A 53 -2.06 35.71 6.69
CA PHE A 53 -1.35 36.29 7.83
C PHE A 53 -1.59 37.80 7.87
N ALA A 54 -2.09 38.33 9.00
CA ALA A 54 -2.26 39.77 9.17
C ALA A 54 -0.93 40.50 9.45
N ASP A 55 0.00 39.79 10.08
CA ASP A 55 1.32 40.25 10.50
C ASP A 55 2.42 39.35 9.91
N ASP A 56 3.68 39.78 10.00
CA ASP A 56 4.80 38.93 9.58
C ASP A 56 4.89 37.73 10.52
N TRP A 57 5.06 36.53 9.96
CA TRP A 57 5.14 35.28 10.71
C TRP A 57 6.54 34.68 10.54
N SER A 58 7.12 34.18 11.62
CA SER A 58 8.39 33.48 11.56
C SER A 58 8.36 32.24 12.43
N VAL A 59 9.01 31.18 11.97
CA VAL A 59 9.25 29.97 12.75
C VAL A 59 10.71 29.58 12.63
N SER A 60 11.30 29.17 13.73
CA SER A 60 12.68 28.68 13.80
C SER A 60 12.66 27.22 14.24
N PHE A 61 13.36 26.40 13.46
CA PHE A 61 13.76 25.04 13.76
C PHE A 61 15.28 25.03 14.01
N ASP A 62 15.87 23.92 14.46
CA ASP A 62 17.25 23.96 14.99
C ASP A 62 18.28 24.34 13.90
N TYR A 63 17.99 24.03 12.63
CA TYR A 63 18.86 24.36 11.50
C TYR A 63 18.18 25.22 10.41
N LEU A 64 16.91 25.57 10.58
CA LEU A 64 16.11 26.26 9.56
C LEU A 64 15.26 27.36 10.17
N ASP A 65 15.47 28.60 9.72
CA ASP A 65 14.56 29.71 10.00
C ASP A 65 13.69 30.01 8.76
N LEU A 66 12.41 30.23 9.00
CA LEU A 66 11.43 30.67 8.00
C LEU A 66 10.85 32.01 8.43
N GLU A 67 10.85 32.97 7.50
CA GLU A 67 10.20 34.27 7.64
C GLU A 67 9.20 34.43 6.49
N VAL A 68 7.94 34.68 6.84
CA VAL A 68 6.84 34.84 5.90
C VAL A 68 6.21 36.21 6.13
N PRO A 69 6.15 37.08 5.10
CA PRO A 69 5.60 38.41 5.28
C PRO A 69 4.07 38.37 5.41
N ARG A 70 3.53 39.43 6.04
CA ARG A 70 2.09 39.68 6.10
C ARG A 70 1.44 39.65 4.71
N GLY A 71 0.19 39.22 4.67
CA GLY A 71 -0.57 39.06 3.43
C GLY A 71 -0.29 37.77 2.67
N SER A 72 0.61 36.92 3.17
CA SER A 72 0.81 35.57 2.62
C SER A 72 -0.41 34.69 2.92
N LEU A 73 -0.76 33.85 1.95
CA LEU A 73 -1.87 32.91 2.03
C LEU A 73 -1.48 31.70 2.89
N VAL A 74 -2.40 31.27 3.75
CA VAL A 74 -2.30 30.07 4.58
C VAL A 74 -3.44 29.14 4.21
N VAL A 75 -3.10 27.97 3.66
CA VAL A 75 -4.03 26.99 3.12
C VAL A 75 -3.86 25.69 3.92
N PRO A 76 -4.68 25.46 4.96
CA PRO A 76 -4.64 24.21 5.70
C PRO A 76 -5.20 23.05 4.85
N GLY A 77 -4.44 21.96 4.81
CA GLY A 77 -4.85 20.67 4.27
C GLY A 77 -5.50 19.84 5.37
N TYR A 78 -6.79 19.55 5.19
CA TYR A 78 -7.57 18.79 6.17
C TYR A 78 -7.66 17.31 5.77
N ASN A 79 -7.42 16.43 6.74
CA ASN A 79 -7.82 15.04 6.70
C ASN A 79 -8.81 14.78 7.83
N GLU A 80 -10.03 14.32 7.50
CA GLU A 80 -11.10 14.05 8.48
C GLU A 80 -11.39 15.21 9.45
N GLY A 81 -11.34 16.45 8.95
CA GLY A 81 -11.60 17.65 9.74
C GLY A 81 -10.46 18.08 10.66
N ARG A 82 -9.29 17.42 10.60
CA ARG A 82 -8.06 17.80 11.28
C ARG A 82 -7.04 18.33 10.29
N VAL A 83 -6.27 19.34 10.67
CA VAL A 83 -5.16 19.84 9.86
C VAL A 83 -3.99 18.87 9.97
N ASN A 84 -3.51 18.38 8.82
CA ASN A 84 -2.35 17.49 8.72
C ASN A 84 -1.23 18.08 7.85
N ALA A 85 -1.51 19.19 7.17
CA ALA A 85 -0.54 19.94 6.39
C ALA A 85 -0.98 21.40 6.30
N VAL A 86 -0.04 22.30 6.07
CA VAL A 86 -0.31 23.71 5.77
C VAL A 86 0.55 24.12 4.59
N LEU A 87 -0.09 24.62 3.54
CA LEU A 87 0.57 25.27 2.43
C LEU A 87 0.53 26.78 2.65
N ILE A 88 1.69 27.41 2.68
CA ILE A 88 1.87 28.85 2.77
C ILE A 88 2.34 29.35 1.42
N ILE A 89 1.67 30.36 0.86
CA ILE A 89 2.02 30.98 -0.42
C ILE A 89 2.33 32.45 -0.17
N SER A 90 3.57 32.85 -0.42
CA SER A 90 4.01 34.24 -0.32
C SER A 90 3.54 35.03 -1.55
N GLY A 91 3.29 36.32 -1.38
CA GLY A 91 2.92 37.19 -2.50
C GLY A 91 4.11 37.55 -3.39
N ASP A 92 3.87 37.77 -4.69
CA ASP A 92 4.92 38.09 -5.68
C ASP A 92 5.72 39.35 -5.32
N ASP A 93 5.09 40.32 -4.65
CA ASP A 93 5.71 41.60 -4.28
C ASP A 93 6.58 41.51 -3.02
N ALA A 94 6.42 40.46 -2.21
CA ALA A 94 7.16 40.22 -0.98
C ALA A 94 7.32 38.71 -0.77
N PRO A 95 8.36 38.08 -1.34
CA PRO A 95 8.62 36.68 -1.09
C PRO A 95 9.03 36.47 0.37
N GLY A 96 8.66 35.31 0.92
CA GLY A 96 9.21 34.85 2.19
C GLY A 96 10.72 34.63 2.08
N ARG A 97 11.36 34.38 3.21
CA ARG A 97 12.78 34.07 3.30
C ARG A 97 12.96 32.80 4.09
N PHE A 98 13.88 31.97 3.64
CA PHE A 98 14.39 30.88 4.47
C PHE A 98 15.89 31.05 4.67
N ASN A 99 16.35 30.64 5.85
CA ASN A 99 17.76 30.63 6.22
C ASN A 99 18.12 29.26 6.79
N LEU A 100 18.99 28.53 6.09
CA LEU A 100 19.47 27.22 6.52
C LEU A 100 20.90 27.35 7.06
N SER A 101 21.12 26.92 8.29
CA SER A 101 22.41 26.99 8.98
C SER A 101 22.90 25.57 9.26
N LEU A 102 23.90 25.09 8.52
CA LEU A 102 24.40 23.72 8.63
C LEU A 102 25.71 23.64 9.43
N PRO A 103 25.89 22.61 10.28
CA PRO A 103 27.16 22.40 10.99
C PRO A 103 28.36 22.26 10.04
N GLN A 104 29.50 22.83 10.42
CA GLN A 104 30.71 22.86 9.59
C GLN A 104 31.19 21.45 9.19
N GLU A 105 31.00 20.46 10.07
CA GLU A 105 31.45 19.08 9.87
C GLU A 105 30.66 18.34 8.77
N HIS A 106 29.44 18.79 8.47
CA HIS A 106 28.51 18.12 7.56
C HIS A 106 28.26 18.89 6.26
N ARG A 107 28.54 20.20 6.24
CA ARG A 107 28.23 21.06 5.08
C ARG A 107 29.21 20.95 3.91
N GLY A 108 30.39 20.35 4.09
CA GLY A 108 31.39 20.23 3.02
C GLY A 108 31.82 21.59 2.45
N GLU A 109 31.62 21.80 1.15
CA GLU A 109 31.92 23.06 0.45
C GLU A 109 30.76 24.07 0.48
N LEU A 110 29.61 23.72 1.08
CA LEU A 110 28.47 24.63 1.20
C LEU A 110 28.80 25.82 2.12
N PRO A 111 28.19 27.00 1.87
CA PRO A 111 28.38 28.16 2.72
C PRO A 111 27.79 27.92 4.12
N ASP A 112 28.23 28.72 5.08
CA ASP A 112 27.80 28.66 6.49
C ASP A 112 26.29 28.83 6.66
N THR A 113 25.70 29.69 5.83
CA THR A 113 24.27 29.96 5.79
C THR A 113 23.80 29.99 4.34
N ILE A 114 22.76 29.24 4.02
CA ILE A 114 22.08 29.28 2.73
C ILE A 114 20.80 30.09 2.91
N THR A 115 20.72 31.24 2.24
CA THR A 115 19.54 32.12 2.31
C THR A 115 18.91 32.27 0.93
N SER A 116 17.59 32.14 0.85
CA SER A 116 16.85 32.38 -0.39
C SER A 116 15.45 32.93 -0.16
N GLY A 117 14.90 33.55 -1.20
CA GLY A 117 13.48 33.86 -1.26
C GLY A 117 12.66 32.59 -1.46
N THR A 118 11.55 32.47 -0.73
CA THR A 118 10.59 31.37 -0.85
C THR A 118 9.25 31.89 -1.36
N ASP A 119 8.75 31.23 -2.39
CA ASP A 119 7.43 31.52 -2.95
C ASP A 119 6.37 30.69 -2.21
N GLN A 120 6.70 29.44 -1.85
CA GLN A 120 5.78 28.53 -1.17
C GLN A 120 6.50 27.67 -0.14
N ILE A 121 5.77 27.34 0.93
CA ILE A 121 6.20 26.42 1.98
C ILE A 121 5.08 25.44 2.24
N LEU A 122 5.35 24.15 2.14
CA LEU A 122 4.44 23.09 2.55
C LEU A 122 4.99 22.44 3.81
N LEU A 123 4.28 22.62 4.91
CA LEU A 123 4.63 22.08 6.22
C LEU A 123 3.66 20.96 6.57
N LEU A 124 4.19 19.77 6.84
CA LEU A 124 3.42 18.71 7.48
C LEU A 124 3.39 18.96 8.99
N ILE A 125 2.20 19.03 9.56
CA ILE A 125 2.00 19.44 10.94
C ILE A 125 0.80 18.73 11.54
N GLU A 126 0.91 18.32 12.81
CA GLU A 126 -0.24 17.79 13.53
C GLU A 126 -1.23 18.92 13.89
N ASN A 127 -2.52 18.61 13.94
CA ASN A 127 -3.57 19.58 14.24
C ASN A 127 -3.33 20.38 15.53
N ASN A 128 -2.74 19.79 16.57
CA ASN A 128 -2.46 20.52 17.81
C ASN A 128 -1.38 21.60 17.60
N ASP A 129 -0.32 21.29 16.85
CA ASP A 129 0.73 22.26 16.56
C ASP A 129 0.26 23.30 15.57
N TYR A 130 -0.61 22.94 14.62
CA TYR A 130 -1.29 23.95 13.80
C TYR A 130 -2.04 24.97 14.67
N VAL A 131 -2.78 24.49 15.67
CA VAL A 131 -3.49 25.38 16.59
C VAL A 131 -2.49 26.23 17.39
N ASN A 132 -1.44 25.64 17.96
CA ASN A 132 -0.52 26.36 18.85
C ASN A 132 0.48 27.28 18.13
N VAL A 133 1.00 26.87 16.97
CA VAL A 133 2.12 27.52 16.26
C VAL A 133 1.62 28.48 15.18
N ILE A 134 0.49 28.17 14.55
CA ILE A 134 -0.01 28.93 13.38
C ILE A 134 -1.27 29.71 13.74
N ARG A 135 -2.23 29.11 14.44
CA ARG A 135 -3.54 29.76 14.69
C ARG A 135 -3.56 30.64 15.94
N ASP A 136 -3.02 30.13 17.04
CA ASP A 136 -3.09 30.72 18.38
C ASP A 136 -1.69 31.08 18.93
N SER A 137 -0.67 31.08 18.05
CA SER A 137 0.60 31.75 18.34
C SER A 137 0.27 33.17 18.75
N GLY A 138 0.61 33.58 19.98
CA GLY A 138 0.08 34.79 20.64
C GLY A 138 0.25 36.11 19.87
N ASP A 139 1.07 36.10 18.82
CA ASP A 139 1.35 37.23 17.93
C ASP A 139 0.82 37.04 16.49
N THR A 140 0.17 35.92 16.17
CA THR A 140 -0.32 35.59 14.82
C THR A 140 -1.83 35.80 14.71
N ILE A 141 -2.25 36.76 13.89
CA ILE A 141 -3.66 36.95 13.53
C ILE A 141 -3.91 36.37 12.13
N LEU A 142 -4.74 35.33 12.07
CA LEU A 142 -5.22 34.77 10.80
C LEU A 142 -6.54 35.42 10.39
N LEU A 143 -6.55 36.08 9.23
CA LEU A 143 -7.75 36.64 8.62
C LEU A 143 -8.31 35.66 7.60
N ARG A 144 -9.62 35.40 7.63
CA ARG A 144 -10.24 34.53 6.63
C ARG A 144 -10.16 35.17 5.24
N ALA A 145 -9.70 34.39 4.26
CA ALA A 145 -9.72 34.76 2.85
C ALA A 145 -11.05 34.31 2.24
N ASP A 146 -11.97 35.25 2.01
CA ASP A 146 -13.28 34.93 1.42
C ASP A 146 -13.22 34.81 -0.12
N GLU A 147 -12.23 35.45 -0.76
CA GLU A 147 -11.93 35.34 -2.19
C GLU A 147 -10.41 35.27 -2.40
N THR A 148 -9.93 34.29 -3.16
CA THR A 148 -8.52 34.14 -3.54
C THR A 148 -8.39 33.98 -5.05
N ASP A 149 -7.42 34.63 -5.67
CA ASP A 149 -7.14 34.49 -7.11
C ASP A 149 -6.47 33.14 -7.48
N VAL A 150 -6.08 32.34 -6.47
CA VAL A 150 -5.42 31.04 -6.68
C VAL A 150 -6.46 29.95 -6.97
N PRO A 151 -6.35 29.21 -8.10
CA PRO A 151 -7.30 28.15 -8.42
C PRO A 151 -7.27 27.01 -7.40
N THR A 152 -8.45 26.55 -6.93
CA THR A 152 -8.56 25.44 -5.95
C THR A 152 -7.81 24.19 -6.39
N ARG A 153 -7.90 23.82 -7.68
CA ARG A 153 -7.20 22.66 -8.24
C ARG A 153 -5.67 22.78 -8.13
N TYR A 154 -5.14 24.00 -8.20
CA TYR A 154 -3.71 24.23 -7.98
C TYR A 154 -3.33 23.95 -6.53
N LEU A 155 -4.12 24.46 -5.57
CA LEU A 155 -3.90 24.23 -4.13
C LEU A 155 -3.99 22.75 -3.77
N GLU A 156 -4.98 22.04 -4.30
CA GLU A 156 -5.14 20.60 -4.11
C GLU A 156 -3.92 19.83 -4.63
N ASN A 157 -3.46 20.14 -5.85
CA ASN A 157 -2.26 19.50 -6.42
C ASN A 157 -0.98 19.80 -5.62
N GLN A 158 -0.83 21.00 -5.04
CA GLN A 158 0.33 21.31 -4.18
C GLN A 158 0.26 20.54 -2.86
N LEU A 159 -0.93 20.45 -2.25
CA LEU A 159 -1.12 19.65 -1.03
C LEU A 159 -0.97 18.15 -1.27
N GLU A 160 -1.27 17.64 -2.47
CA GLU A 160 -0.99 16.24 -2.80
C GLU A 160 0.50 15.89 -2.70
N GLN A 161 1.41 16.82 -2.98
CA GLN A 161 2.85 16.61 -2.82
C GLN A 161 3.26 16.36 -1.36
N ALA A 162 2.43 16.78 -0.39
CA ALA A 162 2.69 16.51 1.02
C ALA A 162 2.73 14.99 1.31
N ARG A 163 2.03 14.19 0.50
CA ARG A 163 2.04 12.72 0.62
C ARG A 163 3.37 12.09 0.26
N ASP A 164 4.16 12.74 -0.59
CA ASP A 164 5.47 12.23 -0.99
C ASP A 164 6.51 12.43 0.12
N LEU A 165 6.26 13.36 1.05
CA LEU A 165 7.06 13.56 2.26
C LEU A 165 6.71 12.54 3.37
N LEU A 166 5.53 11.92 3.33
CA LEU A 166 5.10 10.99 4.36
C LEU A 166 5.69 9.59 4.17
N SER A 167 6.11 8.98 5.28
CA SER A 167 6.35 7.55 5.34
C SER A 167 5.08 6.79 4.99
N ARG A 168 5.15 5.95 3.97
CA ARG A 168 4.03 5.13 3.49
C ARG A 168 4.43 3.68 3.44
N TYR A 169 3.47 2.77 3.62
CA TYR A 169 3.66 1.34 3.41
C TYR A 169 2.44 0.74 2.71
N GLU A 170 2.62 -0.41 2.07
CA GLU A 170 1.54 -1.13 1.42
C GLU A 170 1.12 -2.36 2.23
N MET A 171 -0.18 -2.54 2.44
CA MET A 171 -0.75 -3.72 3.08
C MET A 171 -1.98 -4.24 2.33
N PHE A 172 -1.86 -5.42 1.74
CA PHE A 172 -2.84 -6.08 0.87
C PHE A 172 -3.45 -5.15 -0.20
N GLY A 173 -2.60 -4.38 -0.89
CA GLY A 173 -3.02 -3.45 -1.95
C GLY A 173 -3.46 -2.06 -1.47
N PHE A 174 -3.61 -1.83 -0.16
CA PHE A 174 -3.89 -0.50 0.40
C PHE A 174 -2.58 0.20 0.76
N THR A 175 -2.38 1.41 0.25
CA THR A 175 -1.28 2.29 0.67
C THR A 175 -1.72 3.10 1.88
N ASN A 176 -1.05 2.86 3.01
CA ASN A 176 -1.25 3.60 4.25
C ASN A 176 -0.13 4.61 4.43
N TYR A 177 -0.50 5.83 4.78
CA TYR A 177 0.43 6.92 5.07
C TYR A 177 0.46 7.17 6.57
N LEU A 178 1.65 7.21 7.16
CA LEU A 178 1.79 7.60 8.56
C LEU A 178 1.54 9.11 8.66
N PRO A 179 0.60 9.58 9.49
CA PRO A 179 0.38 11.01 9.68
C PRO A 179 1.58 11.64 10.41
N PRO A 180 1.75 12.97 10.32
CA PRO A 180 2.81 13.64 11.05
C PRO A 180 2.64 13.56 12.57
N THR A 181 3.74 13.62 13.31
CA THR A 181 3.79 13.66 14.79
C THR A 181 4.25 15.05 15.26
N GLN A 182 4.00 15.37 16.54
CA GLN A 182 4.26 16.71 17.11
C GLN A 182 5.74 17.08 17.22
N GLU A 183 6.64 16.10 17.13
CA GLU A 183 8.06 16.23 17.46
C GLU A 183 8.97 16.07 16.23
N MET A 184 8.42 16.18 15.02
CA MET A 184 9.20 16.17 13.79
C MET A 184 8.89 17.35 12.89
N VAL A 185 9.83 17.66 12.01
CA VAL A 185 9.67 18.68 10.98
C VAL A 185 9.81 18.04 9.61
N LEU A 186 8.76 18.16 8.80
CA LEU A 186 8.76 17.75 7.39
C LEU A 186 8.27 18.92 6.54
N LEU A 187 9.16 19.45 5.72
CA LEU A 187 8.96 20.67 4.97
C LEU A 187 9.39 20.48 3.51
N GLN A 188 8.63 21.08 2.61
CA GLN A 188 9.02 21.30 1.23
C GLN A 188 8.91 22.79 0.92
N ILE A 189 9.99 23.38 0.44
CA ILE A 189 10.13 24.81 0.23
C ILE A 189 10.40 25.05 -1.25
N TRP A 190 9.52 25.82 -1.92
CA TRP A 190 9.75 26.30 -3.27
C TRP A 190 10.46 27.64 -3.19
N THR A 191 11.63 27.67 -3.81
CA THR A 191 12.54 28.82 -3.74
C THR A 191 12.69 29.43 -5.13
N GLN A 192 12.91 30.74 -5.17
CA GLN A 192 13.03 31.48 -6.44
C GLN A 192 14.28 31.10 -7.25
N ARG A 193 15.33 30.57 -6.59
CA ARG A 193 16.65 30.35 -7.21
C ARG A 193 17.17 28.92 -7.13
N MET A 194 16.75 28.14 -6.15
CA MET A 194 17.31 26.80 -5.89
C MET A 194 16.32 25.68 -6.22
N GLY A 195 15.14 26.03 -6.74
CA GLY A 195 14.06 25.08 -6.98
C GLY A 195 13.44 24.62 -5.67
N VAL A 196 13.09 23.35 -5.61
CA VAL A 196 12.49 22.71 -4.43
C VAL A 196 13.59 22.29 -3.47
N VAL A 197 13.44 22.67 -2.20
CA VAL A 197 14.26 22.20 -1.09
C VAL A 197 13.37 21.39 -0.15
N THR A 198 13.75 20.15 0.12
CA THR A 198 13.10 19.30 1.12
C THR A 198 13.92 19.34 2.40
N TYR A 199 13.26 19.56 3.52
CA TYR A 199 13.86 19.59 4.84
C TYR A 199 13.15 18.61 5.77
N TYR A 200 13.93 17.76 6.40
CA TYR A 200 13.49 16.79 7.38
C TYR A 200 14.36 16.92 8.63
N GLU A 201 13.71 16.97 9.78
CA GLU A 201 14.38 17.01 11.09
C GLU A 201 13.64 16.13 12.10
N ASP A 202 14.40 15.19 12.63
CA ASP A 202 14.07 14.23 13.69
C ASP A 202 15.41 13.78 14.30
N GLN A 203 15.59 12.50 14.66
CA GLN A 203 16.89 11.90 14.95
C GLN A 203 17.94 12.17 13.85
N THR A 204 17.51 12.28 12.59
CA THR A 204 18.37 12.70 11.50
C THR A 204 17.88 14.01 10.91
N VAL A 205 18.83 14.86 10.55
CA VAL A 205 18.58 16.06 9.76
C VAL A 205 18.95 15.73 8.33
N HIS A 206 17.96 15.80 7.44
CA HIS A 206 18.16 15.59 6.01
C HIS A 206 17.66 16.81 5.25
N VAL A 207 18.56 17.43 4.49
CA VAL A 207 18.25 18.57 3.64
C VAL A 207 18.68 18.28 2.21
N SER A 208 17.73 18.30 1.30
CA SER A 208 17.95 17.97 -0.10
C SER A 208 17.44 19.09 -1.00
N GLY A 209 18.26 19.50 -1.96
CA GLY A 209 17.90 20.47 -2.99
C GLY A 209 18.48 20.07 -4.34
N MET A 210 18.25 20.87 -5.37
CA MET A 210 18.67 20.51 -6.75
C MET A 210 20.17 20.20 -6.89
N ASN A 211 21.03 20.83 -6.08
CA ASN A 211 22.49 20.74 -6.21
C ASN A 211 23.20 20.29 -4.92
N PHE A 212 22.46 19.90 -3.89
CA PHE A 212 23.06 19.47 -2.62
C PHE A 212 22.15 18.48 -1.90
N ASP A 213 22.76 17.57 -1.17
CA ASP A 213 22.09 16.56 -0.38
C ASP A 213 22.93 16.33 0.88
N VAL A 214 22.40 16.72 2.03
CA VAL A 214 23.13 16.72 3.32
C VAL A 214 22.31 15.94 4.33
N GLU A 215 22.89 14.90 4.89
CA GLU A 215 22.27 14.05 5.91
C GLU A 215 23.24 13.87 7.09
N PHE A 216 22.77 14.13 8.31
CA PHE A 216 23.54 13.91 9.54
C PHE A 216 22.63 13.57 10.74
N GLN A 217 23.23 13.06 11.81
CA GLN A 217 22.52 12.72 13.05
C GLN A 217 22.33 13.98 13.89
N HIS A 218 21.13 14.19 14.42
CA HIS A 218 20.82 15.29 15.31
C HIS A 218 21.57 15.12 16.64
N PRO A 219 22.27 16.16 17.15
CA PRO A 219 23.09 16.04 18.36
C PRO A 219 22.26 15.84 19.63
N GLU A 220 21.02 16.35 19.65
CA GLU A 220 20.16 16.35 20.84
C GLU A 220 19.02 15.31 20.78
N LEU A 221 18.67 14.79 19.59
CA LEU A 221 17.55 13.88 19.40
C LEU A 221 18.07 12.46 19.20
N GLU A 222 18.13 11.69 20.29
CA GLU A 222 18.68 10.33 20.28
C GLU A 222 17.70 9.26 19.75
N GLN A 223 16.41 9.56 19.69
CA GLN A 223 15.36 8.61 19.30
C GLN A 223 14.53 9.17 18.14
N PRO A 224 14.12 8.32 17.17
CA PRO A 224 13.29 8.75 16.07
C PRO A 224 11.84 8.91 16.52
N PHE A 225 11.29 10.10 16.31
CA PHE A 225 9.87 10.40 16.50
C PHE A 225 9.07 10.00 15.26
N TYR A 226 9.70 9.95 14.08
CA TYR A 226 9.05 9.59 12.83
C TYR A 226 9.97 8.80 11.87
N PRO A 227 9.47 7.76 11.19
CA PRO A 227 8.28 7.01 11.58
C PRO A 227 8.49 6.35 12.96
N PRO A 228 7.41 6.01 13.70
CA PRO A 228 7.52 5.53 15.08
C PRO A 228 8.47 4.34 15.22
N GLN A 229 9.25 4.31 16.30
CA GLN A 229 10.22 3.24 16.53
C GLN A 229 9.55 1.86 16.47
N GLY A 230 10.13 0.98 15.66
CA GLY A 230 9.64 -0.38 15.47
C GLY A 230 8.33 -0.49 14.68
N PHE A 231 7.91 0.56 13.96
CA PHE A 231 6.72 0.47 13.12
C PHE A 231 6.80 -0.66 12.08
N PRO A 232 7.93 -0.96 11.39
CA PRO A 232 7.94 -2.01 10.39
C PRO A 232 7.66 -3.39 11.00
N GLU A 233 8.21 -3.69 12.17
CA GLU A 233 7.98 -4.95 12.87
C GLU A 233 6.52 -5.07 13.34
N ARG A 234 5.94 -3.97 13.85
CA ARG A 234 4.54 -3.93 14.29
C ARG A 234 3.58 -4.12 13.11
N VAL A 235 3.82 -3.42 12.00
CA VAL A 235 3.04 -3.53 10.76
C VAL A 235 3.18 -4.92 10.16
N ALA A 236 4.39 -5.49 10.15
CA ALA A 236 4.62 -6.86 9.68
C ALA A 236 3.87 -7.88 10.54
N LEU A 237 3.98 -7.80 11.87
CA LEU A 237 3.28 -8.68 12.79
C LEU A 237 1.76 -8.57 12.64
N TYR A 238 1.24 -7.35 12.54
CA TYR A 238 -0.17 -7.10 12.29
C TYR A 238 -0.63 -7.70 10.96
N GLY A 239 0.13 -7.51 9.88
CA GLY A 239 -0.12 -8.12 8.58
C GLY A 239 -0.13 -9.66 8.63
N ILE A 240 0.78 -10.28 9.39
CA ILE A 240 0.79 -11.73 9.63
C ILE A 240 -0.48 -12.16 10.36
N LEU A 241 -0.91 -11.42 11.38
CA LEU A 241 -2.13 -11.74 12.13
C LEU A 241 -3.39 -11.61 11.27
N LEU A 242 -3.49 -10.56 10.44
CA LEU A 242 -4.56 -10.44 9.46
C LEU A 242 -4.52 -11.60 8.44
N TRP A 243 -3.34 -11.96 7.95
CA TRP A 243 -3.17 -13.08 7.05
C TRP A 243 -3.64 -14.40 7.69
N LEU A 244 -3.24 -14.69 8.93
CA LEU A 244 -3.66 -15.87 9.68
C LEU A 244 -5.18 -15.87 9.95
N GLY A 245 -5.75 -14.71 10.27
CA GLY A 245 -7.19 -14.52 10.42
C GLY A 245 -7.95 -14.83 9.13
N ALA A 246 -7.51 -14.26 8.01
CA ALA A 246 -8.09 -14.48 6.69
C ALA A 246 -7.96 -15.95 6.23
N MET A 247 -6.79 -16.58 6.42
CA MET A 247 -6.60 -18.02 6.17
C MET A 247 -7.56 -18.88 6.99
N SER A 248 -7.77 -18.51 8.25
CA SER A 248 -8.69 -19.20 9.16
C SER A 248 -10.15 -19.04 8.75
N ILE A 249 -10.54 -17.85 8.30
CA ILE A 249 -11.87 -17.60 7.69
C ILE A 249 -12.04 -18.45 6.43
N ILE A 250 -11.03 -18.53 5.56
CA ILE A 250 -11.05 -19.41 4.38
C ILE A 250 -11.29 -20.85 4.79
N ALA A 251 -10.52 -21.36 5.76
CA ALA A 251 -10.66 -22.72 6.26
C ALA A 251 -12.06 -22.99 6.86
N PHE A 252 -12.62 -22.02 7.58
CA PHE A 252 -13.95 -22.10 8.18
C PHE A 252 -15.08 -22.13 7.13
N VAL A 253 -15.11 -21.15 6.21
CA VAL A 253 -16.16 -21.03 5.18
C VAL A 253 -16.12 -22.21 4.20
N THR A 254 -14.93 -22.74 3.94
CA THR A 254 -14.74 -23.92 3.07
C THR A 254 -14.80 -25.25 3.84
N GLY A 255 -15.04 -25.21 5.15
CA GLY A 255 -15.13 -26.39 5.99
C GLY A 255 -16.27 -27.31 5.54
N GLY A 256 -15.92 -28.48 4.98
CA GLY A 256 -16.88 -29.43 4.41
C GLY A 256 -16.86 -29.52 2.89
N LEU A 257 -16.11 -28.65 2.19
CA LEU A 257 -15.87 -28.78 0.75
C LEU A 257 -14.71 -29.71 0.39
N ASP A 258 -14.20 -30.50 1.34
CA ASP A 258 -12.99 -31.30 1.20
C ASP A 258 -12.99 -32.12 -0.11
N MET A 259 -12.26 -31.62 -1.11
CA MET A 259 -12.08 -32.28 -2.39
C MET A 259 -11.11 -33.44 -2.20
N LYS A 260 -11.61 -34.68 -2.34
CA LYS A 260 -10.73 -35.83 -2.54
C LYS A 260 -9.93 -35.56 -3.82
N ALA A 261 -8.60 -35.52 -3.71
CA ALA A 261 -7.72 -35.33 -4.84
C ALA A 261 -8.08 -36.36 -5.92
N LEU A 262 -8.59 -35.88 -7.07
CA LEU A 262 -8.81 -36.73 -8.22
C LEU A 262 -7.44 -37.30 -8.62
N PRO A 263 -7.27 -38.64 -8.66
CA PRO A 263 -6.03 -39.22 -9.15
C PRO A 263 -5.87 -38.82 -10.62
N VAL A 264 -4.85 -38.01 -10.89
CA VAL A 264 -4.55 -37.55 -12.25
C VAL A 264 -3.83 -38.70 -12.95
N LYS A 265 -4.52 -39.36 -13.88
CA LYS A 265 -3.95 -40.38 -14.78
C LYS A 265 -3.26 -39.70 -15.98
N GLY A 266 -2.38 -38.75 -15.71
CA GLY A 266 -1.68 -38.00 -16.76
C GLY A 266 -0.29 -38.57 -17.01
N GLU A 267 0.05 -38.80 -18.28
CA GLU A 267 1.41 -39.15 -18.73
C GLU A 267 2.07 -37.89 -19.31
N TYR A 268 2.49 -36.94 -18.46
CA TYR A 268 3.22 -35.75 -18.92
C TYR A 268 4.73 -35.92 -18.70
N ASN A 269 5.51 -35.61 -19.75
CA ASN A 269 6.96 -35.66 -19.72
C ASN A 269 7.52 -34.60 -18.74
N PRO A 270 8.37 -34.99 -17.78
CA PRO A 270 8.86 -34.08 -16.74
C PRO A 270 9.68 -32.92 -17.31
N PHE A 271 10.52 -33.15 -18.32
CA PHE A 271 11.37 -32.08 -18.88
C PHE A 271 10.55 -31.00 -19.58
N HIS A 272 9.55 -31.39 -20.37
CA HIS A 272 8.66 -30.46 -21.07
C HIS A 272 7.81 -29.66 -20.08
N THR A 273 7.42 -30.28 -18.97
CA THR A 273 6.59 -29.64 -17.95
C THR A 273 7.43 -28.67 -17.10
N ILE A 274 8.69 -28.97 -16.79
CA ILE A 274 9.63 -28.03 -16.14
C ILE A 274 9.86 -26.81 -17.05
N ALA A 275 10.17 -27.04 -18.34
CA ALA A 275 10.35 -25.96 -19.30
C ALA A 275 9.08 -25.11 -19.43
N GLY A 276 7.90 -25.75 -19.44
CA GLY A 276 6.61 -25.07 -19.44
C GLY A 276 6.36 -24.23 -18.18
N LEU A 277 6.72 -24.73 -16.99
CA LEU A 277 6.63 -23.97 -15.73
C LEU A 277 7.56 -22.77 -15.71
N LEU A 278 8.83 -22.94 -16.12
CA LEU A 278 9.78 -21.83 -16.20
C LEU A 278 9.33 -20.79 -17.23
N GLY A 279 8.95 -21.23 -18.42
CA GLY A 279 8.39 -20.37 -19.45
C GLY A 279 7.13 -19.65 -18.97
N ALA A 280 6.30 -20.30 -18.16
CA ALA A 280 5.12 -19.69 -17.57
C ALA A 280 5.45 -18.57 -16.59
N PHE A 281 6.40 -18.77 -15.68
CA PHE A 281 6.81 -17.71 -14.76
C PHE A 281 7.50 -16.54 -15.48
N ILE A 282 8.31 -16.82 -16.52
CA ILE A 282 8.91 -15.78 -17.36
C ILE A 282 7.82 -14.99 -18.10
N ALA A 283 6.83 -15.68 -18.68
CA ALA A 283 5.71 -15.02 -19.34
C ALA A 283 4.89 -14.17 -18.36
N ALA A 284 4.61 -14.69 -17.16
CA ALA A 284 3.90 -13.94 -16.13
C ALA A 284 4.66 -12.68 -15.70
N TRP A 285 5.99 -12.78 -15.55
CA TRP A 285 6.85 -11.63 -15.26
C TRP A 285 6.84 -10.60 -16.38
N GLY A 286 7.01 -11.04 -17.64
CA GLY A 286 6.96 -10.15 -18.80
C GLY A 286 5.61 -9.45 -18.96
N LEU A 287 4.49 -10.16 -18.69
CA LEU A 287 3.15 -9.56 -18.72
C LEU A 287 2.93 -8.56 -17.59
N HIS A 288 3.48 -8.83 -16.41
CA HIS A 288 3.43 -7.87 -15.30
C HIS A 288 4.27 -6.62 -15.61
N LEU A 289 5.48 -6.78 -16.15
CA LEU A 289 6.30 -5.65 -16.61
C LEU A 289 5.60 -4.85 -17.70
N TYR A 290 4.90 -5.52 -18.61
CA TYR A 290 4.11 -4.87 -19.64
C TYR A 290 2.96 -4.04 -19.06
N ASP A 291 2.26 -4.58 -18.07
CA ASP A 291 1.18 -3.87 -17.35
C ASP A 291 1.70 -2.60 -16.67
N VAL A 292 2.79 -2.70 -15.90
CA VAL A 292 3.34 -1.57 -15.16
C VAL A 292 3.97 -0.52 -16.07
N HIS A 293 4.64 -0.91 -17.15
CA HIS A 293 5.37 0.06 -17.98
C HIS A 293 4.50 0.75 -19.04
N PHE A 294 3.53 0.03 -19.62
CA PHE A 294 2.72 0.56 -20.72
C PHE A 294 1.31 0.97 -20.30
N HIS A 295 0.89 0.65 -19.07
CA HIS A 295 -0.48 0.87 -18.57
C HIS A 295 -1.57 0.58 -19.61
N PRO A 296 -1.54 -0.60 -20.26
CA PRO A 296 -2.51 -0.95 -21.27
C PRO A 296 -3.93 -0.98 -20.68
N SER A 297 -4.94 -0.80 -21.53
CA SER A 297 -6.32 -1.01 -21.10
C SER A 297 -6.52 -2.43 -20.54
N GLN A 298 -7.33 -2.57 -19.49
CA GLN A 298 -7.61 -3.85 -18.83
C GLN A 298 -8.17 -4.91 -19.79
N PHE A 299 -8.93 -4.47 -20.81
CA PHE A 299 -9.39 -5.34 -21.89
C PHE A 299 -8.23 -5.91 -22.72
N TRP A 300 -7.23 -5.09 -23.02
CA TRP A 300 -6.05 -5.55 -23.74
C TRP A 300 -5.24 -6.53 -22.89
N LEU A 301 -5.04 -6.27 -21.60
CA LEU A 301 -4.39 -7.24 -20.69
C LEU A 301 -5.12 -8.58 -20.70
N ALA A 302 -6.45 -8.58 -20.64
CA ALA A 302 -7.24 -9.81 -20.74
C ALA A 302 -6.94 -10.57 -22.03
N ILE A 303 -6.85 -9.88 -23.18
CA ILE A 303 -6.48 -10.49 -24.46
C ILE A 303 -5.07 -11.07 -24.39
N VAL A 304 -4.08 -10.33 -23.88
CA VAL A 304 -2.70 -10.84 -23.86
C VAL A 304 -2.59 -12.07 -22.92
N TRP A 305 -3.33 -12.10 -21.81
CA TRP A 305 -3.41 -13.27 -20.93
C TRP A 305 -4.06 -14.51 -21.57
N THR A 306 -4.80 -14.37 -22.68
CA THR A 306 -5.31 -15.54 -23.42
C THR A 306 -4.21 -16.34 -24.10
N LEU A 307 -3.10 -15.72 -24.50
CA LEU A 307 -1.98 -16.39 -25.18
C LEU A 307 -1.32 -17.47 -24.31
N PRO A 308 -0.85 -17.17 -23.07
CA PRO A 308 -0.30 -18.20 -22.20
C PRO A 308 -1.34 -19.26 -21.82
N LEU A 309 -2.62 -18.89 -21.67
CA LEU A 309 -3.70 -19.85 -21.43
C LEU A 309 -3.95 -20.78 -22.62
N ALA A 310 -3.86 -20.28 -23.86
CA ALA A 310 -3.98 -21.10 -25.05
C ALA A 310 -2.83 -22.13 -25.14
N LEU A 311 -1.61 -21.73 -24.77
CA LEU A 311 -0.46 -22.64 -24.65
C LEU A 311 -0.70 -23.72 -23.58
N VAL A 312 -1.23 -23.35 -22.41
CA VAL A 312 -1.63 -24.32 -21.39
C VAL A 312 -2.73 -25.25 -21.90
N GLY A 313 -3.72 -24.72 -22.62
CA GLY A 313 -4.79 -25.52 -23.23
C GLY A 313 -4.27 -26.53 -24.25
N PHE A 314 -3.32 -26.12 -25.10
CA PHE A 314 -2.64 -26.99 -26.03
C PHE A 314 -1.80 -28.07 -25.33
N TRP A 315 -1.07 -27.69 -24.28
CA TRP A 315 -0.33 -28.64 -23.44
C TRP A 315 -1.26 -29.64 -22.76
N MET A 316 -2.39 -29.19 -22.20
CA MET A 316 -3.40 -30.06 -21.59
C MET A 316 -4.00 -31.03 -22.60
N TYR A 317 -4.25 -30.57 -23.83
CA TYR A 317 -4.75 -31.40 -24.92
C TYR A 317 -3.73 -32.50 -25.28
N GLN A 318 -2.45 -32.15 -25.44
CA GLN A 318 -1.38 -33.13 -25.69
C GLN A 318 -1.26 -34.14 -24.54
N ALA A 319 -1.36 -33.67 -23.30
CA ALA A 319 -1.28 -34.48 -22.08
C ALA A 319 -2.58 -35.26 -21.77
N ARG A 320 -3.61 -35.14 -22.62
CA ARG A 320 -4.93 -35.78 -22.46
C ARG A 320 -5.60 -35.50 -21.11
N LEU A 321 -5.40 -34.29 -20.59
CA LEU A 321 -5.96 -33.89 -19.29
C LEU A 321 -7.41 -33.42 -19.45
N PRO A 322 -8.31 -33.77 -18.51
CA PRO A 322 -9.68 -33.28 -18.55
C PRO A 322 -9.71 -31.78 -18.25
N LEU A 323 -10.71 -31.07 -18.79
CA LEU A 323 -10.95 -29.64 -18.50
C LEU A 323 -11.20 -29.33 -17.02
N SER A 324 -11.56 -30.34 -16.22
CA SER A 324 -11.67 -30.22 -14.77
C SER A 324 -10.31 -30.20 -14.04
N TYR A 325 -9.20 -30.53 -14.73
CA TYR A 325 -7.85 -30.55 -14.16
C TYR A 325 -7.42 -29.21 -13.52
N PRO A 326 -7.56 -28.05 -14.20
CA PRO A 326 -7.28 -26.73 -13.61
C PRO A 326 -8.35 -26.26 -12.60
N GLY A 327 -9.36 -27.09 -12.30
CA GLY A 327 -10.41 -26.73 -11.34
C GLY A 327 -11.58 -25.93 -11.92
N ILE A 328 -11.84 -26.03 -13.23
CA ILE A 328 -13.05 -25.42 -13.83
C ILE A 328 -14.26 -26.25 -13.39
N SER A 329 -15.02 -25.73 -12.43
CA SER A 329 -16.18 -26.40 -11.85
C SER A 329 -17.24 -25.39 -11.39
N LYS A 330 -18.51 -25.76 -11.49
CA LYS A 330 -19.63 -25.00 -10.90
C LYS A 330 -19.83 -25.34 -9.41
N ARG A 331 -19.25 -26.43 -8.92
CA ARG A 331 -19.38 -26.84 -7.51
C ARG A 331 -18.64 -25.86 -6.61
N GLY A 332 -19.29 -25.46 -5.51
CA GLY A 332 -18.71 -24.54 -4.55
C GLY A 332 -18.63 -23.08 -5.02
N LEU A 333 -19.22 -22.72 -6.17
CA LEU A 333 -19.16 -21.34 -6.68
C LEU A 333 -19.84 -20.34 -5.74
N VAL A 334 -20.98 -20.71 -5.14
CA VAL A 334 -21.64 -19.87 -4.11
C VAL A 334 -20.72 -19.66 -2.91
N HIS A 335 -20.06 -20.71 -2.44
CA HIS A 335 -19.11 -20.63 -1.32
C HIS A 335 -17.89 -19.79 -1.69
N ALA A 336 -17.43 -19.86 -2.94
CA ALA A 336 -16.35 -19.05 -3.46
C ALA A 336 -16.68 -17.55 -3.48
N VAL A 337 -17.90 -17.18 -3.89
CA VAL A 337 -18.38 -15.79 -3.85
C VAL A 337 -18.50 -15.29 -2.42
N ILE A 338 -19.14 -16.06 -1.53
CA ILE A 338 -19.26 -15.70 -0.10
C ILE A 338 -17.87 -15.55 0.53
N LEU A 339 -16.98 -16.51 0.24
CA LEU A 339 -15.62 -16.49 0.73
C LEU A 339 -14.89 -15.22 0.28
N ALA A 340 -14.94 -14.91 -1.01
CA ALA A 340 -14.29 -13.74 -1.57
C ALA A 340 -14.81 -12.46 -0.91
N ALA A 341 -16.13 -12.31 -0.78
CA ALA A 341 -16.73 -11.14 -0.14
C ALA A 341 -16.31 -10.99 1.34
N VAL A 342 -16.39 -12.07 2.13
CA VAL A 342 -16.06 -12.04 3.57
C VAL A 342 -14.58 -11.78 3.79
N VAL A 343 -13.70 -12.46 3.03
CA VAL A 343 -12.25 -12.28 3.17
C VAL A 343 -11.83 -10.89 2.70
N THR A 344 -12.36 -10.39 1.58
CA THR A 344 -12.07 -9.01 1.15
C THR A 344 -12.57 -8.02 2.17
N ALA A 345 -13.79 -8.13 2.68
CA ALA A 345 -14.29 -7.23 3.72
C ALA A 345 -13.42 -7.26 4.98
N PHE A 346 -13.01 -8.45 5.43
CA PHE A 346 -12.12 -8.62 6.57
C PHE A 346 -10.75 -7.97 6.34
N VAL A 347 -10.12 -8.25 5.20
CA VAL A 347 -8.81 -7.68 4.85
C VAL A 347 -8.90 -6.18 4.74
N THR A 348 -9.87 -5.66 3.98
CA THR A 348 -10.10 -4.21 3.83
C THR A 348 -10.27 -3.53 5.18
N LEU A 349 -11.20 -3.98 6.02
CA LEU A 349 -11.42 -3.35 7.34
C LEU A 349 -10.18 -3.46 8.23
N GLY A 350 -9.45 -4.57 8.13
CA GLY A 350 -8.20 -4.78 8.86
C GLY A 350 -7.08 -3.85 8.39
N THR A 351 -6.94 -3.62 7.08
CA THR A 351 -5.85 -2.82 6.52
C THR A 351 -6.09 -1.32 6.61
N THR A 352 -7.34 -0.89 6.49
CA THR A 352 -7.72 0.52 6.49
C THR A 352 -8.04 1.03 7.89
N THR A 353 -8.41 0.11 8.80
CA THR A 353 -8.92 0.42 10.16
C THR A 353 -10.13 1.36 10.15
N ARG A 354 -10.77 1.51 8.97
CA ARG A 354 -11.85 2.45 8.68
C ARG A 354 -12.94 1.77 7.88
N ILE A 355 -14.17 2.18 8.11
CA ILE A 355 -15.32 1.75 7.34
C ILE A 355 -15.39 2.61 6.08
N PRO A 356 -15.46 2.03 4.87
CA PRO A 356 -15.60 2.83 3.66
C PRO A 356 -16.93 3.61 3.67
N VAL A 357 -16.87 4.89 3.31
CA VAL A 357 -18.04 5.78 3.24
C VAL A 357 -18.78 5.68 1.91
N GLY A 358 -18.14 5.15 0.87
CA GLY A 358 -18.71 5.02 -0.46
C GLY A 358 -18.00 4.01 -1.36
N ILE A 359 -18.59 3.77 -2.53
CA ILE A 359 -18.03 2.93 -3.58
C ILE A 359 -18.08 3.71 -4.89
N ASP A 360 -16.92 3.97 -5.48
CA ASP A 360 -16.81 4.56 -6.82
C ASP A 360 -16.86 3.46 -7.90
N TRP A 361 -18.08 3.12 -8.30
CA TRP A 361 -18.32 1.94 -9.15
C TRP A 361 -18.21 2.25 -10.64
N HIS A 362 -17.13 1.75 -11.25
CA HIS A 362 -16.94 1.78 -12.70
C HIS A 362 -17.16 0.39 -13.30
N ALA A 363 -18.39 0.11 -13.74
CA ALA A 363 -18.81 -1.22 -14.23
C ALA A 363 -17.92 -1.74 -15.38
N GLY A 364 -17.56 -0.88 -16.33
CA GLY A 364 -16.70 -1.26 -17.46
C GLY A 364 -15.31 -1.72 -17.01
N LEU A 365 -14.69 -0.99 -16.07
CA LEU A 365 -13.41 -1.35 -15.48
C LEU A 365 -13.52 -2.66 -14.71
N PHE A 366 -14.55 -2.82 -13.87
CA PHE A 366 -14.77 -4.03 -13.07
C PHE A 366 -14.79 -5.31 -13.92
N PHE A 367 -15.60 -5.34 -14.98
CA PHE A 367 -15.72 -6.54 -15.82
C PHE A 367 -14.41 -6.83 -16.57
N SER A 368 -13.74 -5.80 -17.10
CA SER A 368 -12.46 -6.00 -17.80
C SER A 368 -11.36 -6.52 -16.87
N SER A 369 -11.25 -5.96 -15.67
CA SER A 369 -10.29 -6.40 -14.64
C SER A 369 -10.60 -7.80 -14.13
N LEU A 370 -11.88 -8.12 -13.90
CA LEU A 370 -12.32 -9.46 -13.51
C LEU A 370 -11.85 -10.52 -14.52
N VAL A 371 -12.04 -10.28 -15.81
CA VAL A 371 -11.63 -11.24 -16.84
C VAL A 371 -10.11 -11.39 -16.88
N ALA A 372 -9.36 -10.28 -16.86
CA ALA A 372 -7.90 -10.30 -16.86
C ALA A 372 -7.34 -11.06 -15.64
N ILE A 373 -7.84 -10.76 -14.44
CA ILE A 373 -7.40 -11.37 -13.19
C ILE A 373 -7.79 -12.84 -13.14
N VAL A 374 -9.00 -13.22 -13.55
CA VAL A 374 -9.41 -14.63 -13.62
C VAL A 374 -8.51 -15.41 -14.57
N PHE A 375 -8.13 -14.83 -15.71
CA PHE A 375 -7.19 -15.48 -16.64
C PHE A 375 -5.79 -15.63 -16.05
N ARG A 376 -5.29 -14.59 -15.38
CA ARG A 376 -4.03 -14.65 -14.63
C ARG A 376 -4.06 -15.74 -13.56
N GLU A 377 -5.11 -15.81 -12.74
CA GLU A 377 -5.22 -16.84 -11.70
C GLU A 377 -5.45 -18.24 -12.30
N ALA A 378 -6.15 -18.36 -13.43
CA ALA A 378 -6.26 -19.62 -14.18
C ALA A 378 -4.89 -20.14 -14.61
N PHE A 379 -4.00 -19.23 -15.02
CA PHE A 379 -2.65 -19.57 -15.37
C PHE A 379 -1.78 -19.91 -14.14
N LEU A 380 -1.75 -19.04 -13.14
CA LEU A 380 -0.91 -19.22 -11.95
C LEU A 380 -1.40 -20.37 -11.06
N ARG A 381 -2.68 -20.41 -10.72
CA ARG A 381 -3.26 -21.40 -9.79
C ARG A 381 -3.71 -22.66 -10.51
N GLY A 382 -4.39 -22.49 -11.63
CA GLY A 382 -4.94 -23.59 -12.43
C GLY A 382 -3.84 -24.44 -13.08
N PHE A 383 -2.76 -23.83 -13.56
CA PHE A 383 -1.62 -24.54 -14.14
C PHE A 383 -0.42 -24.63 -13.18
N CYS A 384 0.26 -23.53 -12.86
CA CYS A 384 1.54 -23.59 -12.14
C CYS A 384 1.42 -24.24 -10.75
N GLN A 385 0.51 -23.72 -9.90
CA GLN A 385 0.29 -24.28 -8.56
C GLN A 385 -0.19 -25.73 -8.63
N ARG A 386 -1.05 -26.08 -9.59
CA ARG A 386 -1.61 -27.42 -9.72
C ARG A 386 -0.56 -28.46 -10.10
N VAL A 387 0.28 -28.14 -11.09
CA VAL A 387 1.38 -29.02 -11.53
C VAL A 387 2.39 -29.20 -10.40
N LEU A 388 2.83 -28.11 -9.75
CA LEU A 388 3.76 -28.18 -8.62
C LEU A 388 3.17 -28.97 -7.43
N SER A 389 1.88 -28.78 -7.14
CA SER A 389 1.17 -29.51 -6.08
C SER A 389 1.10 -31.02 -6.34
N HIS A 390 1.08 -31.41 -7.61
CA HIS A 390 1.04 -32.80 -8.02
C HIS A 390 2.40 -33.48 -7.94
N TRP A 391 3.49 -32.77 -8.24
CA TRP A 391 4.86 -33.32 -8.23
C TRP A 391 5.52 -33.33 -6.85
N LEU A 392 5.26 -32.31 -6.04
CA LEU A 392 5.88 -32.16 -4.72
C LEU A 392 4.87 -32.54 -3.64
N THR A 393 4.23 -31.53 -3.07
CA THR A 393 3.13 -31.65 -2.12
C THR A 393 2.16 -30.48 -2.35
N PRO A 394 0.88 -30.59 -1.94
CA PRO A 394 -0.08 -29.49 -2.11
C PRO A 394 0.37 -28.17 -1.48
N TRP A 395 1.03 -28.24 -0.32
CA TRP A 395 1.57 -27.06 0.36
C TRP A 395 2.79 -26.48 -0.35
N ALA A 396 3.70 -27.32 -0.86
CA ALA A 396 4.85 -26.84 -1.63
C ALA A 396 4.41 -26.11 -2.90
N GLY A 397 3.43 -26.65 -3.64
CA GLY A 397 2.90 -25.98 -4.82
C GLY A 397 2.29 -24.62 -4.51
N LEU A 398 1.54 -24.50 -3.41
CA LEU A 398 0.98 -23.24 -2.93
C LEU A 398 2.09 -22.23 -2.56
N LEU A 399 3.07 -22.64 -1.76
CA LEU A 399 4.13 -21.76 -1.26
C LEU A 399 5.02 -21.27 -2.41
N ILE A 400 5.52 -22.18 -3.25
CA ILE A 400 6.41 -21.84 -4.37
C ILE A 400 5.73 -20.85 -5.33
N THR A 401 4.50 -21.16 -5.76
CA THR A 401 3.76 -20.26 -6.67
C THR A 401 3.53 -18.90 -6.03
N SER A 402 3.23 -18.86 -4.73
CA SER A 402 2.93 -17.60 -4.05
C SER A 402 4.17 -16.74 -3.86
N VAL A 403 5.30 -17.34 -3.49
CA VAL A 403 6.60 -16.66 -3.37
C VAL A 403 7.08 -16.13 -4.72
N ILE A 404 7.04 -16.95 -5.78
CA ILE A 404 7.45 -16.51 -7.11
C ILE A 404 6.58 -15.34 -7.58
N TRP A 405 5.27 -15.42 -7.40
CA TRP A 405 4.37 -14.32 -7.78
C TRP A 405 4.66 -13.04 -6.98
N ALA A 406 4.90 -13.15 -5.66
CA ALA A 406 5.25 -12.00 -4.83
C ALA A 406 6.56 -11.33 -5.27
N LEU A 407 7.57 -12.13 -5.63
CA LEU A 407 8.84 -11.63 -6.18
C LEU A 407 8.64 -10.95 -7.54
N ILE A 408 7.82 -11.53 -8.42
CA ILE A 408 7.46 -10.93 -9.71
C ILE A 408 6.82 -9.55 -9.50
N THR A 409 5.82 -9.46 -8.62
CA THR A 409 5.12 -8.19 -8.37
C THR A 409 5.99 -7.17 -7.66
N ALA A 410 6.84 -7.59 -6.73
CA ALA A 410 7.74 -6.68 -6.03
C ALA A 410 8.91 -6.21 -6.90
N SER A 411 9.29 -6.96 -7.95
CA SER A 411 10.47 -6.66 -8.78
C SER A 411 10.47 -5.26 -9.41
N VAL A 412 9.28 -4.69 -9.64
CA VAL A 412 9.13 -3.37 -10.25
C VAL A 412 9.25 -2.24 -9.23
N ASP A 413 8.78 -2.48 -8.00
CA ASP A 413 8.71 -1.47 -6.94
C ASP A 413 9.94 -1.46 -6.00
N ILE A 414 10.80 -2.48 -6.08
CA ILE A 414 12.03 -2.60 -5.26
C ILE A 414 12.96 -1.39 -5.44
N GLY A 415 12.96 -0.72 -6.60
CA GLY A 415 13.76 0.48 -6.84
C GLY A 415 13.27 1.74 -6.11
N VAL A 416 12.00 1.77 -5.69
CA VAL A 416 11.34 2.96 -5.09
C VAL A 416 11.26 2.84 -3.56
N MET A 417 11.29 1.62 -3.00
CA MET A 417 11.04 1.36 -1.57
C MET A 417 12.16 0.59 -0.87
N ASN A 418 13.42 1.02 -1.04
CA ASN A 418 14.61 0.30 -0.55
C ASN A 418 14.56 -0.05 0.96
N HIS A 419 13.89 0.77 1.78
CA HIS A 419 13.77 0.58 3.24
C HIS A 419 12.55 -0.24 3.68
N GLN A 420 11.65 -0.62 2.77
CA GLN A 420 10.39 -1.34 3.10
C GLN A 420 10.12 -2.57 2.23
N VAL A 421 11.13 -3.08 1.52
CA VAL A 421 11.01 -4.25 0.65
C VAL A 421 10.41 -5.46 1.39
N VAL A 422 10.75 -5.64 2.66
CA VAL A 422 10.22 -6.76 3.48
C VAL A 422 8.71 -6.64 3.68
N LEU A 423 8.19 -5.44 3.99
CA LEU A 423 6.76 -5.20 4.16
C LEU A 423 6.00 -5.40 2.85
N LEU A 424 6.56 -4.91 1.74
CA LEU A 424 5.99 -5.09 0.42
C LEU A 424 5.90 -6.58 0.06
N LEU A 425 6.98 -7.34 0.25
CA LEU A 425 6.99 -8.79 0.00
C LEU A 425 6.03 -9.54 0.91
N LEU A 426 5.90 -9.14 2.18
CA LEU A 426 4.95 -9.73 3.12
C LEU A 426 3.50 -9.46 2.70
N SER A 427 3.20 -8.24 2.25
CA SER A 427 1.89 -7.83 1.74
C SER A 427 1.51 -8.63 0.47
N ARG A 428 2.35 -8.55 -0.57
CA ARG A 428 2.12 -9.23 -1.87
C ARG A 428 2.14 -10.75 -1.72
N GLY A 429 3.05 -11.27 -0.91
CA GLY A 429 3.14 -12.67 -0.54
C GLY A 429 1.90 -13.16 0.21
N GLY A 430 1.44 -12.39 1.20
CA GLY A 430 0.22 -12.67 1.95
C GLY A 430 -1.00 -12.73 1.04
N GLN A 431 -1.19 -11.73 0.18
CA GLN A 431 -2.29 -11.69 -0.79
C GLN A 431 -2.27 -12.90 -1.72
N SER A 432 -1.11 -13.18 -2.33
CA SER A 432 -0.89 -14.33 -3.22
C SER A 432 -1.18 -15.67 -2.54
N LEU A 433 -0.80 -15.79 -1.25
CA LEU A 433 -1.03 -16.99 -0.47
C LEU A 433 -2.51 -17.17 -0.10
N LEU A 434 -3.22 -16.11 0.27
CA LEU A 434 -4.68 -16.17 0.51
C LEU A 434 -5.42 -16.65 -0.74
N VAL A 435 -5.09 -16.08 -1.90
CA VAL A 435 -5.63 -16.49 -3.20
C VAL A 435 -5.29 -17.96 -3.49
N GLY A 436 -4.02 -18.36 -3.36
CA GLY A 436 -3.59 -19.74 -3.57
C GLY A 436 -4.20 -20.75 -2.58
N TYR A 437 -4.46 -20.34 -1.35
CA TYR A 437 -5.11 -21.16 -0.33
C TYR A 437 -6.59 -21.35 -0.61
N SER A 438 -7.27 -20.30 -1.08
CA SER A 438 -8.66 -20.41 -1.53
C SER A 438 -8.80 -21.46 -2.65
N TYR A 439 -7.85 -21.50 -3.59
CA TYR A 439 -7.80 -22.52 -4.64
C TYR A 439 -7.51 -23.91 -4.06
N HIS A 440 -6.54 -24.02 -3.15
CA HIS A 440 -6.20 -25.29 -2.50
C HIS A 440 -7.41 -25.91 -1.77
N ARG A 441 -8.20 -25.09 -1.07
CA ARG A 441 -9.37 -25.56 -0.31
C ARG A 441 -10.58 -25.88 -1.18
N THR A 442 -10.84 -25.08 -2.21
CA THR A 442 -12.05 -25.24 -3.05
C THR A 442 -11.84 -26.14 -4.26
N GLY A 443 -10.60 -26.25 -4.76
CA GLY A 443 -10.28 -26.87 -6.04
C GLY A 443 -11.01 -26.23 -7.22
N ASN A 444 -11.48 -24.99 -7.07
CA ASN A 444 -12.25 -24.25 -8.06
C ASN A 444 -11.48 -23.00 -8.48
N ILE A 445 -11.27 -22.79 -9.78
CA ILE A 445 -10.51 -21.65 -10.29
C ILE A 445 -11.26 -20.30 -10.19
N PHE A 446 -12.58 -20.33 -10.08
CA PHE A 446 -13.36 -19.11 -9.88
C PHE A 446 -13.17 -18.55 -8.46
N ALA A 447 -12.86 -19.38 -7.46
CA ALA A 447 -12.60 -18.91 -6.09
C ALA A 447 -11.38 -17.97 -5.98
N PRO A 448 -10.17 -18.37 -6.42
CA PRO A 448 -9.02 -17.47 -6.42
C PRO A 448 -9.25 -16.29 -7.36
N GLY A 449 -9.88 -16.48 -8.53
CA GLY A 449 -10.10 -15.39 -9.48
C GLY A 449 -11.02 -14.28 -8.95
N ILE A 450 -12.15 -14.65 -8.32
CA ILE A 450 -13.07 -13.67 -7.71
C ILE A 450 -12.42 -13.01 -6.49
N LEU A 451 -11.76 -13.78 -5.63
CA LEU A 451 -11.07 -13.23 -4.45
C LEU A 451 -9.95 -12.26 -4.86
N ALA A 452 -9.10 -12.64 -5.81
CA ALA A 452 -8.04 -11.76 -6.32
C ALA A 452 -8.61 -10.48 -6.92
N THR A 453 -9.69 -10.60 -7.70
CA THR A 453 -10.35 -9.42 -8.30
C THR A 453 -10.87 -8.47 -7.24
N LEU A 454 -11.57 -8.98 -6.22
CA LEU A 454 -12.09 -8.13 -5.15
C LEU A 454 -10.97 -7.52 -4.31
N LEU A 455 -9.89 -8.25 -4.01
CA LEU A 455 -8.75 -7.70 -3.28
C LEU A 455 -7.98 -6.63 -4.06
N GLU A 456 -7.83 -6.76 -5.38
CA GLU A 456 -7.12 -5.77 -6.20
C GLU A 456 -7.96 -4.55 -6.55
N LEU A 457 -9.28 -4.72 -6.69
CA LEU A 457 -10.19 -3.61 -6.99
C LEU A 457 -10.66 -2.88 -5.73
N ALA A 458 -10.67 -3.50 -4.55
CA ALA A 458 -11.13 -2.83 -3.33
C ALA A 458 -10.37 -1.52 -3.04
N PRO A 459 -9.03 -1.44 -3.15
CA PRO A 459 -8.29 -0.18 -2.97
C PRO A 459 -8.66 0.92 -3.98
N GLN A 460 -9.14 0.54 -5.18
CA GLN A 460 -9.49 1.47 -6.25
C GLN A 460 -10.96 1.90 -6.19
N MET A 461 -11.83 1.04 -5.67
CA MET A 461 -13.28 1.25 -5.65
C MET A 461 -13.79 1.85 -4.34
N LEU A 462 -13.13 1.57 -3.22
CA LEU A 462 -13.60 2.01 -1.91
C LEU A 462 -13.13 3.43 -1.63
N VAL A 463 -14.09 4.27 -1.25
CA VAL A 463 -13.85 5.64 -0.80
C VAL A 463 -13.90 5.65 0.73
N PHE A 464 -12.87 6.20 1.35
CA PHE A 464 -12.70 6.30 2.81
C PHE A 464 -12.88 7.73 3.29
#